data_AF-A0A3G2GB15-F1
#
_entry.id   AF-A0A3G2GB15-F1
#
_cell.length_a   1.000
_cell.length_b   1.000
_cell.length_c   1.000
_cell.angle_alpha   90.00
_cell.angle_beta   90.00
_cell.angle_gamma   90.00
#
_symmetry.space_group_name_H-M   'P 1'
#
loop_
_entity.id
_entity.type
_entity.pdbx_description
1 polymer ?
#
loop_
_entity_poly.entity_id
_entity_poly.type
_entity_poly.pdbx_seq_one_letter_code
_entity_poly.pdbx_strand_id
1 'polypeptide(L)'
;MTIQTLKSRNLILLESISGSRSFGLATENSDTDIRGVYYLPKEDFFGLNYIPQISNETNDISYYEIGRFVELLQKNNPNILEILASPEDCIQHKNPLMDLLKPEDFLSKLCKDTFAGYAISQIKKAKGLNKKILNPIDKERKSILDFCYILENNSSIPLKKWLQEFPSSVGVSAGRGGLSQKKCGLVSIDNTKGMFAVFYNESGDLGYKGIIQNEEANQVSLSSIPKGEKSVAFMFCNLDAYSTYCKDYREYWKWVSERNEDRYNVNQNHGQNYDSKNMMHTIRLLQSCEQIFKTNSLNIRVENRDELLDIKAGNWSYDNVMKKAEGLIQSIEYYHSISTLPEYPDLEKTTKILVEIRENLYK
;
A
#
# COMPACT_ATOMS: atom_id res chain seq x y z
N MET A 1 -0.77 -16.05 21.09
CA MET A 1 -2.08 -16.71 20.80
C MET A 1 -2.26 -16.75 19.29
N THR A 2 -2.75 -17.86 18.72
CA THR A 2 -3.01 -18.00 17.26
C THR A 2 -4.49 -18.27 16.99
N ILE A 3 -4.93 -18.18 15.74
CA ILE A 3 -6.31 -18.54 15.33
C ILE A 3 -6.64 -19.99 15.74
N GLN A 4 -5.69 -20.92 15.59
CA GLN A 4 -5.87 -22.29 16.03
C GLN A 4 -6.07 -22.39 17.55
N THR A 5 -5.36 -21.57 18.33
CA THR A 5 -5.58 -21.45 19.77
C THR A 5 -7.01 -21.01 20.08
N LEU A 6 -7.52 -19.98 19.38
CA LEU A 6 -8.90 -19.48 19.59
C LEU A 6 -9.94 -20.58 19.38
N LYS A 7 -9.82 -21.36 18.30
CA LYS A 7 -10.73 -22.48 17.98
C LYS A 7 -10.63 -23.59 19.02
N SER A 8 -9.42 -24.04 19.34
CA SER A 8 -9.19 -25.14 20.29
C SER A 8 -9.65 -24.85 21.72
N ARG A 9 -9.63 -23.59 22.14
CA ARG A 9 -10.00 -23.14 23.48
C ARG A 9 -11.42 -22.55 23.56
N ASN A 10 -12.19 -22.62 22.47
CA ASN A 10 -13.55 -22.08 22.38
C ASN A 10 -13.64 -20.59 22.78
N LEU A 11 -12.69 -19.78 22.31
CA LEU A 11 -12.59 -18.35 22.66
C LEU A 11 -13.32 -17.43 21.67
N ILE A 12 -14.01 -18.00 20.67
CA ILE A 12 -14.66 -17.26 19.58
C ILE A 12 -16.10 -16.91 19.98
N LEU A 13 -16.45 -15.63 19.83
CA LEU A 13 -17.80 -15.10 20.04
C LEU A 13 -18.57 -14.95 18.72
N LEU A 14 -17.89 -14.61 17.63
CA LEU A 14 -18.46 -14.51 16.29
C LEU A 14 -17.44 -15.01 15.27
N GLU A 15 -17.89 -15.76 14.28
CA GLU A 15 -17.14 -16.09 13.07
C GLU A 15 -18.10 -15.99 11.88
N SER A 16 -17.76 -15.16 10.90
CA SER A 16 -18.57 -14.98 9.69
C SER A 16 -17.72 -14.89 8.43
N ILE A 17 -18.30 -15.36 7.33
CA ILE A 17 -17.81 -15.11 5.98
C ILE A 17 -18.04 -13.64 5.66
N SER A 18 -16.99 -12.95 5.20
CA SER A 18 -17.00 -11.53 4.87
C SER A 18 -16.63 -11.30 3.40
N GLY A 19 -16.38 -10.05 3.04
CA GLY A 19 -15.92 -9.68 1.70
C GLY A 19 -16.93 -10.01 0.61
N SER A 20 -16.44 -10.31 -0.60
CA SER A 20 -17.32 -10.43 -1.78
C SER A 20 -18.48 -11.42 -1.62
N ARG A 21 -18.31 -12.46 -0.80
CA ARG A 21 -19.35 -13.46 -0.53
C ARG A 21 -20.51 -12.88 0.29
N SER A 22 -20.23 -12.15 1.36
CA SER A 22 -21.30 -11.55 2.19
C SER A 22 -22.10 -10.49 1.41
N PHE A 23 -21.42 -9.74 0.55
CA PHE A 23 -22.07 -8.74 -0.32
C PHE A 23 -22.85 -9.36 -1.50
N GLY A 24 -22.75 -10.67 -1.77
CA GLY A 24 -23.35 -11.29 -2.95
C GLY A 24 -22.59 -11.01 -4.27
N LEU A 25 -21.35 -10.52 -4.16
CA LEU A 25 -20.45 -10.16 -5.27
C LEU A 25 -19.44 -11.28 -5.61
N ALA A 26 -19.60 -12.46 -5.01
CA ALA A 26 -18.70 -13.57 -5.26
C ALA A 26 -18.82 -14.09 -6.70
N THR A 27 -17.67 -14.44 -7.27
CA THR A 27 -17.48 -15.13 -8.54
C THR A 27 -16.75 -16.45 -8.28
N GLU A 28 -16.61 -17.33 -9.28
CA GLU A 28 -15.91 -18.62 -9.12
C GLU A 28 -14.48 -18.47 -8.56
N ASN A 29 -13.79 -17.40 -8.94
CA ASN A 29 -12.44 -17.08 -8.48
C ASN A 29 -12.40 -16.21 -7.21
N SER A 30 -13.53 -16.00 -6.51
CA SER A 30 -13.54 -15.20 -5.29
C SER A 30 -12.88 -15.95 -4.13
N ASP A 31 -11.98 -15.25 -3.45
CA ASP A 31 -11.46 -15.62 -2.15
C ASP A 31 -12.57 -15.65 -1.09
N THR A 32 -12.30 -16.39 0.00
CA THR A 32 -13.17 -16.42 1.17
C THR A 32 -12.49 -15.68 2.31
N ASP A 33 -12.98 -14.47 2.61
CA ASP A 33 -12.59 -13.75 3.80
C ASP A 33 -13.38 -14.29 5.00
N ILE A 34 -12.69 -14.52 6.12
CA ILE A 34 -13.31 -14.81 7.41
C ILE A 34 -12.99 -13.67 8.37
N ARG A 35 -14.01 -13.18 9.06
CA ARG A 35 -13.86 -12.20 10.12
C ARG A 35 -14.53 -12.72 11.38
N GLY A 36 -13.98 -12.39 12.53
CA GLY A 36 -14.55 -12.84 13.79
C GLY A 36 -14.26 -11.96 14.97
N VAL A 37 -14.90 -12.30 16.07
CA VAL A 37 -14.75 -11.65 17.37
C VAL A 37 -14.38 -12.74 18.37
N TYR A 38 -13.38 -12.47 19.21
CA TYR A 38 -12.95 -13.37 20.28
C TYR A 38 -12.84 -12.63 21.60
N TYR A 39 -12.65 -13.38 22.68
CA TYR A 39 -12.26 -12.82 23.97
C TYR A 39 -10.97 -13.46 24.46
N LEU A 40 -10.19 -12.72 25.23
CA LEU A 40 -8.97 -13.23 25.83
C LEU A 40 -9.28 -14.07 27.07
N PRO A 41 -8.48 -15.10 27.39
CA PRO A 41 -8.54 -15.73 28.71
C PRO A 41 -8.36 -14.69 29.82
N LYS A 42 -9.00 -14.94 30.96
CA LYS A 42 -9.01 -14.01 32.12
C LYS A 42 -7.61 -13.56 32.51
N GLU A 43 -6.65 -14.48 32.64
CA GLU A 43 -5.27 -14.14 33.02
C GLU A 43 -4.57 -13.23 32.00
N ASP A 44 -4.80 -13.44 30.71
CA ASP A 44 -4.22 -12.61 29.65
C ASP A 44 -4.85 -11.22 29.59
N PHE A 45 -6.17 -11.16 29.78
CA PHE A 45 -6.94 -9.91 29.74
C PHE A 45 -6.67 -9.01 30.96
N PHE A 46 -6.65 -9.57 32.16
CA PHE A 46 -6.38 -8.83 33.40
C PHE A 46 -4.88 -8.58 33.60
N GLY A 47 -4.02 -9.41 32.99
CA GLY A 47 -2.58 -9.21 32.94
C GLY A 47 -2.15 -8.18 31.89
N LEU A 48 -0.87 -8.20 31.53
CA LEU A 48 -0.27 -7.29 30.55
C LEU A 48 -0.13 -7.94 29.15
N ASN A 49 -0.88 -9.00 28.87
CA ASN A 49 -0.78 -9.81 27.64
C ASN A 49 -1.94 -9.53 26.66
N TYR A 50 -2.41 -8.29 26.60
CA TYR A 50 -3.54 -7.92 25.74
C TYR A 50 -3.18 -8.00 24.26
N ILE A 51 -3.93 -8.82 23.52
CA ILE A 51 -3.82 -8.94 22.06
C ILE A 51 -5.12 -8.39 21.46
N PRO A 52 -5.11 -7.26 20.74
CA PRO A 52 -6.34 -6.63 20.22
C PRO A 52 -6.87 -7.30 18.94
N GLN A 53 -6.00 -7.94 18.17
CA GLN A 53 -6.33 -8.52 16.88
C GLN A 53 -5.37 -9.66 16.55
N ILE A 54 -5.87 -10.71 15.92
CA ILE A 54 -5.09 -11.82 15.38
C ILE A 54 -5.49 -12.02 13.91
N SER A 55 -4.52 -12.08 13.02
CA SER A 55 -4.72 -12.34 11.58
C SER A 55 -3.81 -13.47 11.12
N ASN A 56 -4.20 -14.18 10.06
CA ASN A 56 -3.29 -15.08 9.36
C ASN A 56 -2.32 -14.29 8.45
N GLU A 57 -1.37 -14.98 7.83
CA GLU A 57 -0.31 -14.34 7.03
C GLU A 57 -0.84 -13.52 5.84
N THR A 58 -1.92 -14.00 5.21
CA THR A 58 -2.58 -13.36 4.07
C THR A 58 -3.60 -12.28 4.47
N ASN A 59 -3.93 -12.17 5.76
CA ASN A 59 -4.97 -11.31 6.34
C ASN A 59 -6.40 -11.56 5.82
N ASP A 60 -6.64 -12.64 5.09
CA ASP A 60 -8.00 -13.08 4.68
C ASP A 60 -8.78 -13.67 5.86
N ILE A 61 -8.13 -14.06 6.95
CA ILE A 61 -8.74 -14.46 8.21
C ILE A 61 -8.26 -13.52 9.31
N SER A 62 -9.18 -12.79 9.94
CA SER A 62 -8.86 -11.85 11.02
C SER A 62 -9.91 -11.87 12.13
N TYR A 63 -9.47 -11.91 13.38
CA TYR A 63 -10.32 -11.85 14.56
C TYR A 63 -9.94 -10.64 15.43
N TYR A 64 -10.95 -10.00 16.00
CA TYR A 64 -10.81 -8.86 16.89
C TYR A 64 -11.20 -9.25 18.32
N GLU A 65 -10.42 -8.82 19.30
CA GLU A 65 -10.85 -8.97 20.70
C GLU A 65 -12.09 -8.11 20.93
N ILE A 66 -13.05 -8.58 21.74
CA ILE A 66 -14.37 -7.96 21.92
C ILE A 66 -14.32 -6.48 22.31
N GLY A 67 -13.39 -6.07 23.17
CA GLY A 67 -13.14 -4.67 23.50
C GLY A 67 -12.59 -3.87 22.32
N ARG A 68 -11.63 -4.42 21.57
CA ARG A 68 -11.16 -3.80 20.31
C ARG A 68 -12.28 -3.66 19.28
N PHE A 69 -13.14 -4.67 19.17
CA PHE A 69 -14.29 -4.66 18.26
C PHE A 69 -15.26 -3.53 18.62
N VAL A 70 -15.67 -3.43 19.90
CA VAL A 70 -16.55 -2.34 20.38
C VAL A 70 -15.89 -0.96 20.22
N GLU A 71 -14.60 -0.81 20.52
CA GLU A 71 -13.87 0.45 20.32
C GLU A 71 -13.92 0.92 18.85
N LEU A 72 -13.81 -0.01 17.90
CA LEU A 72 -13.87 0.30 16.47
C LEU A 72 -15.30 0.58 16.00
N LEU A 73 -16.31 -0.08 16.57
CA LEU A 73 -17.72 0.21 16.32
C LEU A 73 -18.10 1.62 16.80
N GLN A 74 -17.64 2.02 17.99
CA GLN A 74 -17.79 3.37 18.54
C GLN A 74 -17.15 4.46 17.66
N LYS A 75 -16.18 4.07 16.82
CA LYS A 75 -15.54 4.94 15.82
C LYS A 75 -16.17 4.81 14.42
N ASN A 76 -17.31 4.12 14.30
CA ASN A 76 -17.98 3.81 13.03
C ASN A 76 -17.06 3.26 11.96
N ASN A 77 -16.12 2.38 12.34
CA ASN A 77 -15.25 1.75 11.36
C ASN A 77 -16.09 0.92 10.37
N PRO A 78 -16.07 1.22 9.05
CA PRO A 78 -16.95 0.57 8.08
C PRO A 78 -16.81 -0.95 8.09
N ASN A 79 -15.58 -1.47 8.11
CA ASN A 79 -15.34 -2.90 8.07
C ASN A 79 -15.87 -3.62 9.32
N ILE A 80 -15.88 -2.94 10.48
CA ILE A 80 -16.35 -3.54 11.74
C ILE A 80 -17.87 -3.48 11.84
N LEU A 81 -18.49 -2.37 11.38
CA LEU A 81 -19.94 -2.30 11.21
C LEU A 81 -20.43 -3.39 10.25
N GLU A 82 -19.70 -3.64 9.17
CA GLU A 82 -20.01 -4.71 8.22
C GLU A 82 -19.94 -6.11 8.83
N ILE A 83 -18.98 -6.36 9.75
CA ILE A 83 -18.91 -7.62 10.49
C ILE A 83 -20.11 -7.76 11.43
N LEU A 84 -20.46 -6.70 12.18
CA LEU A 84 -21.59 -6.74 13.09
C LEU A 84 -22.92 -6.99 12.37
N ALA A 85 -23.09 -6.41 11.18
CA ALA A 85 -24.25 -6.58 10.32
C ALA A 85 -24.16 -7.78 9.37
N SER A 86 -23.29 -8.76 9.64
CA SER A 86 -23.12 -9.96 8.79
C SER A 86 -24.46 -10.66 8.53
N PRO A 87 -24.79 -11.03 7.28
CA PRO A 87 -25.98 -11.82 6.97
C PRO A 87 -25.98 -13.18 7.68
N GLU A 88 -27.15 -13.67 8.09
CA GLU A 88 -27.29 -14.94 8.83
C GLU A 88 -26.70 -16.15 8.06
N ASP A 89 -26.85 -16.19 6.73
CA ASP A 89 -26.27 -17.25 5.88
C ASP A 89 -24.73 -17.22 5.83
N CYS A 90 -24.12 -16.12 6.28
CA CYS A 90 -22.67 -15.95 6.35
C CYS A 90 -22.10 -16.21 7.75
N ILE A 91 -22.94 -16.29 8.79
CA ILE A 91 -22.51 -16.53 10.17
C ILE A 91 -22.22 -18.02 10.36
N GLN A 92 -20.97 -18.35 10.65
CA GLN A 92 -20.51 -19.73 10.90
C GLN A 92 -20.63 -20.11 12.37
N HIS A 93 -20.42 -19.14 13.26
CA HIS A 93 -20.55 -19.30 14.71
C HIS A 93 -20.97 -17.98 15.34
N LYS A 94 -21.92 -18.03 16.28
CA LYS A 94 -22.37 -16.86 17.06
C LYS A 94 -22.68 -17.27 18.49
N ASN A 95 -21.95 -16.69 19.43
CA ASN A 95 -22.26 -16.77 20.85
C ASN A 95 -23.46 -15.83 21.15
N PRO A 96 -24.43 -16.24 21.98
CA PRO A 96 -25.58 -15.40 22.34
C PRO A 96 -25.22 -14.02 22.92
N LEU A 97 -24.04 -13.87 23.53
CA LEU A 97 -23.56 -12.56 24.02
C LEU A 97 -23.37 -11.54 22.89
N MET A 98 -23.18 -11.99 21.64
CA MET A 98 -23.11 -11.09 20.49
C MET A 98 -24.46 -10.45 20.15
N ASP A 99 -25.58 -11.03 20.57
CA ASP A 99 -26.92 -10.45 20.35
C ASP A 99 -27.16 -9.17 21.19
N LEU A 100 -26.31 -8.93 22.19
CA LEU A 100 -26.31 -7.68 22.96
C LEU A 100 -25.77 -6.49 22.15
N LEU A 101 -24.96 -6.74 21.13
CA LEU A 101 -24.42 -5.71 20.24
C LEU A 101 -25.34 -5.54 19.05
N LYS A 102 -26.06 -4.42 18.99
CA LYS A 102 -26.99 -4.12 17.89
C LYS A 102 -26.41 -3.05 16.97
N PRO A 103 -26.47 -3.20 15.63
CA PRO A 103 -25.96 -2.17 14.72
C PRO A 103 -26.50 -0.77 15.02
N GLU A 104 -27.78 -0.67 15.40
CA GLU A 104 -28.46 0.60 15.68
C GLU A 104 -27.85 1.36 16.87
N ASP A 105 -27.19 0.66 17.80
CA ASP A 105 -26.50 1.29 18.94
C ASP A 105 -25.22 2.01 18.52
N PHE A 106 -24.71 1.70 17.33
CA PHE A 106 -23.47 2.24 16.80
C PHE A 106 -23.68 3.18 15.62
N LEU A 107 -24.76 3.10 14.84
CA LEU A 107 -24.94 3.99 13.69
C LEU A 107 -25.07 5.46 14.13
N SER A 108 -24.25 6.33 13.55
CA SER A 108 -24.26 7.77 13.81
C SER A 108 -23.88 8.57 12.57
N LYS A 109 -23.99 9.90 12.63
CA LYS A 109 -23.53 10.79 11.54
C LYS A 109 -22.04 10.72 11.27
N LEU A 110 -21.24 10.22 12.21
CA LEU A 110 -19.81 9.91 12.02
C LEU A 110 -19.57 8.91 10.88
N CYS A 111 -20.56 8.10 10.50
CA CYS A 111 -20.52 7.25 9.31
C CYS A 111 -20.13 8.02 8.04
N LYS A 112 -20.54 9.29 7.89
CA LYS A 112 -20.19 10.09 6.71
C LYS A 112 -18.67 10.23 6.56
N ASP A 113 -18.00 10.71 7.61
CA ASP A 113 -16.57 11.00 7.56
C ASP A 113 -15.73 9.72 7.50
N THR A 114 -16.16 8.68 8.22
CA THR A 114 -15.44 7.41 8.29
C THR A 114 -15.53 6.65 6.97
N PHE A 115 -16.72 6.51 6.38
CA PHE A 115 -16.88 5.87 5.07
C PHE A 115 -16.22 6.69 3.96
N ALA A 116 -16.35 8.02 3.97
CA ALA A 116 -15.67 8.89 3.01
C ALA A 116 -14.14 8.78 3.11
N GLY A 117 -13.57 8.76 4.32
CA GLY A 117 -12.14 8.57 4.55
C GLY A 117 -11.62 7.24 3.97
N TYR A 118 -12.38 6.15 4.16
CA TYR A 118 -12.07 4.85 3.56
C TYR A 118 -12.20 4.87 2.02
N ALA A 119 -13.25 5.46 1.47
CA ALA A 119 -13.45 5.62 0.03
C ALA A 119 -12.28 6.39 -0.62
N ILE A 120 -11.84 7.49 -0.01
CA ILE A 120 -10.68 8.27 -0.47
C ILE A 120 -9.40 7.43 -0.46
N SER A 121 -9.19 6.62 0.59
CA SER A 121 -8.04 5.71 0.67
C SER A 121 -8.05 4.69 -0.48
N GLN A 122 -9.21 4.14 -0.84
CA GLN A 122 -9.35 3.22 -1.97
C GLN A 122 -9.09 3.89 -3.32
N ILE A 123 -9.57 5.13 -3.52
CA ILE A 123 -9.28 5.92 -4.73
C ILE A 123 -7.76 6.18 -4.86
N LYS A 124 -7.09 6.56 -3.76
CA LYS A 124 -5.63 6.75 -3.74
C LYS A 124 -4.87 5.47 -4.11
N LYS A 125 -5.29 4.32 -3.57
CA LYS A 125 -4.71 3.02 -3.92
C LYS A 125 -4.94 2.68 -5.39
N ALA A 126 -6.13 2.93 -5.92
CA ALA A 126 -6.45 2.70 -7.33
C ALA A 126 -5.53 3.48 -8.27
N LYS A 127 -5.22 4.74 -7.95
CA LYS A 127 -4.24 5.54 -8.70
C LYS A 127 -2.78 5.13 -8.47
N GLY A 128 -2.43 4.73 -7.25
CA GLY A 128 -1.06 4.34 -6.90
C GLY A 128 -0.57 3.09 -7.63
N LEU A 129 -1.46 2.11 -7.85
CA LEU A 129 -1.18 0.90 -8.64
C LEU A 129 -0.86 1.24 -10.10
N ASN A 130 -1.55 2.21 -10.71
CA ASN A 130 -1.24 2.67 -12.07
C ASN A 130 0.20 3.14 -12.21
N LYS A 131 0.74 3.82 -11.20
CA LYS A 131 2.11 4.32 -11.27
C LYS A 131 3.11 3.18 -11.43
N LYS A 132 2.89 2.02 -10.79
CA LYS A 132 3.75 0.84 -10.96
C LYS A 132 3.44 0.10 -12.27
N ILE A 133 2.18 -0.07 -12.63
CA ILE A 133 1.80 -0.79 -13.88
C ILE A 133 2.29 -0.05 -15.13
N LEU A 134 2.15 1.28 -15.18
CA LEU A 134 2.49 2.11 -16.34
C LEU A 134 3.97 2.54 -16.41
N ASN A 135 4.70 2.46 -15.30
CA ASN A 135 6.13 2.75 -15.26
C ASN A 135 6.91 1.49 -14.86
N PRO A 136 7.00 0.49 -15.76
CA PRO A 136 7.77 -0.70 -15.49
C PRO A 136 9.24 -0.32 -15.26
N ILE A 137 9.85 -0.93 -14.24
CA ILE A 137 11.28 -0.82 -13.99
C ILE A 137 11.94 -2.08 -14.52
N ASP A 138 13.03 -1.91 -15.27
CA ASP A 138 13.80 -3.03 -15.82
C ASP A 138 14.21 -4.03 -14.74
N LYS A 139 14.35 -5.31 -15.15
CA LYS A 139 14.80 -6.39 -14.27
C LYS A 139 16.28 -6.31 -13.96
N GLU A 140 17.05 -5.67 -14.83
CA GLU A 140 18.44 -5.37 -14.57
C GLU A 140 18.53 -4.07 -13.76
N ARG A 141 19.15 -4.14 -12.58
CA ARG A 141 19.32 -2.99 -11.70
C ARG A 141 20.40 -2.06 -12.26
N LYS A 142 20.07 -0.78 -12.45
CA LYS A 142 21.05 0.26 -12.77
C LYS A 142 22.05 0.43 -11.63
N SER A 143 23.32 0.63 -11.97
CA SER A 143 24.36 0.93 -11.00
C SER A 143 24.51 2.43 -10.80
N ILE A 144 25.25 2.86 -9.78
CA ILE A 144 25.54 4.28 -9.53
C ILE A 144 26.24 4.97 -10.72
N LEU A 145 26.92 4.22 -11.59
CA LEU A 145 27.54 4.75 -12.81
C LEU A 145 26.50 5.30 -13.79
N ASP A 146 25.26 4.78 -13.78
CA ASP A 146 24.14 5.29 -14.59
C ASP A 146 23.63 6.66 -14.13
N PHE A 147 24.07 7.10 -12.94
CA PHE A 147 23.72 8.38 -12.33
C PHE A 147 24.91 9.34 -12.28
N CYS A 148 25.99 9.00 -12.98
CA CYS A 148 27.18 9.81 -13.13
C CYS A 148 27.24 10.44 -14.53
N TYR A 149 27.64 11.70 -14.59
CA TYR A 149 27.70 12.49 -15.81
C TYR A 149 29.01 13.28 -15.85
N ILE A 150 29.68 13.30 -16.99
CA ILE A 150 30.86 14.14 -17.24
C ILE A 150 30.38 15.50 -17.74
N LEU A 151 30.88 16.57 -17.12
CA LEU A 151 30.59 17.93 -17.55
C LEU A 151 31.47 18.30 -18.75
N GLU A 152 30.84 18.79 -19.82
CA GLU A 152 31.53 19.27 -21.00
C GLU A 152 30.86 20.56 -21.48
N ASN A 153 31.63 21.66 -21.48
CA ASN A 153 31.14 23.00 -21.82
C ASN A 153 29.88 23.39 -21.02
N ASN A 154 28.75 23.56 -21.71
CA ASN A 154 27.44 23.89 -21.15
C ASN A 154 26.49 22.68 -21.06
N SER A 155 27.01 21.46 -21.19
CA SER A 155 26.24 20.21 -21.22
C SER A 155 26.89 19.13 -20.35
N SER A 156 26.32 17.93 -20.38
CA SER A 156 26.88 16.75 -19.74
C SER A 156 26.70 15.48 -20.58
N ILE A 157 27.62 14.53 -20.42
CA ILE A 157 27.63 13.24 -21.11
C ILE A 157 27.50 12.12 -20.05
N PRO A 158 26.63 11.12 -20.24
CA PRO A 158 26.57 9.97 -19.33
C PRO A 158 27.95 9.30 -19.17
N LEU A 159 28.35 9.01 -17.93
CA LEU A 159 29.69 8.49 -17.63
C LEU A 159 30.01 7.21 -18.41
N LYS A 160 29.07 6.25 -18.49
CA LYS A 160 29.28 5.00 -19.24
C LYS A 160 29.59 5.25 -20.72
N LYS A 161 28.89 6.22 -21.32
CA LYS A 161 29.14 6.64 -22.71
C LYS A 161 30.52 7.29 -22.83
N TRP A 162 30.86 8.21 -21.93
CA TRP A 162 32.17 8.86 -21.92
C TRP A 162 33.31 7.87 -21.77
N LEU A 163 33.20 6.90 -20.84
CA LEU A 163 34.19 5.84 -20.67
C LEU A 163 34.37 5.01 -21.96
N GLN A 164 33.30 4.75 -22.71
CA GLN A 164 33.39 4.01 -23.98
C GLN A 164 34.02 4.81 -25.12
N GLU A 165 33.74 6.12 -25.19
CA GLU A 165 34.04 6.96 -26.36
C GLU A 165 35.28 7.86 -26.21
N PHE A 166 35.83 8.01 -25.00
CA PHE A 166 37.03 8.83 -24.74
C PHE A 166 38.31 8.17 -25.30
N PRO A 167 39.24 8.90 -25.99
CA PRO A 167 39.39 10.34 -26.20
C PRO A 167 39.04 10.81 -27.64
N SER A 168 37.98 10.29 -28.24
CA SER A 168 37.73 10.45 -29.69
C SER A 168 37.39 11.88 -30.13
N SER A 169 37.14 12.82 -29.21
CA SER A 169 36.58 14.15 -29.53
C SER A 169 37.61 15.29 -29.72
N VAL A 170 38.91 15.09 -29.47
CA VAL A 170 39.92 16.12 -29.77
C VAL A 170 41.23 15.49 -30.26
N GLY A 171 41.36 15.33 -31.58
CA GLY A 171 42.63 15.17 -32.30
C GLY A 171 43.55 13.98 -31.89
N VAL A 172 43.60 12.97 -32.77
CA VAL A 172 44.63 11.91 -32.86
C VAL A 172 44.54 10.77 -31.83
N SER A 173 43.78 9.72 -32.14
CA SER A 173 44.30 8.35 -32.38
C SER A 173 43.15 7.34 -32.46
N ALA A 174 42.80 6.93 -33.68
CA ALA A 174 41.98 5.74 -33.92
C ALA A 174 42.77 4.52 -33.45
N GLY A 175 42.40 3.93 -32.30
CA GLY A 175 43.01 2.69 -31.81
C GLY A 175 43.02 2.46 -30.29
N ARG A 176 42.69 3.46 -29.45
CA ARG A 176 42.53 3.22 -28.00
C ARG A 176 41.12 2.69 -27.71
N GLY A 177 41.02 1.52 -27.10
CA GLY A 177 39.77 1.06 -26.49
C GLY A 177 39.33 2.01 -25.38
N GLY A 178 38.03 2.04 -25.07
CA GLY A 178 37.47 2.92 -24.05
C GLY A 178 38.17 2.81 -22.68
N LEU A 179 38.04 3.86 -21.87
CA LEU A 179 38.58 3.93 -20.52
C LEU A 179 37.90 2.90 -19.58
N SER A 180 38.72 2.20 -18.81
CA SER A 180 38.25 1.36 -17.70
C SER A 180 37.98 2.17 -16.45
N GLN A 181 36.74 2.10 -15.92
CA GLN A 181 36.38 2.78 -14.66
C GLN A 181 37.29 2.41 -13.48
N LYS A 182 37.85 1.19 -13.47
CA LYS A 182 38.75 0.69 -12.41
C LYS A 182 40.08 1.44 -12.36
N LYS A 183 40.47 2.08 -13.47
CA LYS A 183 41.70 2.88 -13.62
C LYS A 183 41.46 4.38 -13.38
N CYS A 184 40.26 4.77 -12.97
CA CYS A 184 39.93 6.16 -12.65
C CYS A 184 40.24 6.48 -11.19
N GLY A 185 40.78 7.67 -10.94
CA GLY A 185 40.90 8.27 -9.62
C GLY A 185 39.88 9.38 -9.46
N LEU A 186 39.23 9.46 -8.30
CA LEU A 186 38.27 10.52 -8.00
C LEU A 186 38.69 11.33 -6.77
N VAL A 187 38.53 12.64 -6.86
CA VAL A 187 38.67 13.57 -5.74
C VAL A 187 37.43 14.43 -5.66
N SER A 188 36.83 14.58 -4.48
CA SER A 188 35.71 15.50 -4.27
C SER A 188 36.13 16.94 -4.48
N ILE A 189 35.28 17.74 -5.11
CA ILE A 189 35.52 19.17 -5.27
C ILE A 189 34.84 19.91 -4.12
N ASP A 190 35.61 20.72 -3.40
CA ASP A 190 35.12 21.46 -2.24
C ASP A 190 33.93 22.36 -2.59
N ASN A 191 33.01 22.52 -1.63
CA ASN A 191 31.80 23.35 -1.75
C ASN A 191 30.82 22.95 -2.88
N THR A 192 30.97 21.76 -3.47
CA THR A 192 30.10 21.29 -4.55
C THR A 192 29.59 19.86 -4.29
N LYS A 193 28.30 19.73 -3.98
CA LYS A 193 27.69 18.42 -3.68
C LYS A 193 27.68 17.55 -4.94
N GLY A 194 28.24 16.34 -4.84
CA GLY A 194 28.22 15.34 -5.91
C GLY A 194 29.20 15.62 -7.05
N MET A 195 30.11 16.58 -6.91
CA MET A 195 31.09 16.95 -7.92
C MET A 195 32.47 16.38 -7.61
N PHE A 196 33.10 15.80 -8.64
CA PHE A 196 34.38 15.11 -8.53
C PHE A 196 35.31 15.47 -9.68
N ALA A 197 36.59 15.68 -9.39
CA ALA A 197 37.62 15.69 -10.41
C ALA A 197 38.01 14.24 -10.75
N VAL A 198 38.03 13.91 -12.03
CA VAL A 198 38.38 12.58 -12.55
C VAL A 198 39.82 12.61 -13.03
N PHE A 199 40.60 11.63 -12.59
CA PHE A 199 41.96 11.34 -13.03
C PHE A 199 41.95 9.96 -13.67
N TYR A 200 42.86 9.72 -14.62
CA TYR A 200 42.96 8.43 -15.27
C TYR A 200 44.40 7.97 -15.32
N ASN A 201 44.64 6.73 -14.91
CA ASN A 201 45.96 6.12 -14.97
C ASN A 201 45.97 4.93 -15.94
N GLU A 202 46.61 5.10 -17.09
CA GLU A 202 46.68 4.09 -18.13
C GLU A 202 47.46 2.83 -17.70
N SER A 203 48.54 2.98 -16.93
CA SER A 203 49.34 1.85 -16.41
C SER A 203 48.65 1.10 -15.28
N GLY A 204 47.81 1.77 -14.49
CA GLY A 204 47.05 1.18 -13.36
C GLY A 204 47.86 0.95 -12.08
N ASP A 205 49.10 1.42 -12.03
CA ASP A 205 50.07 1.28 -10.93
C ASP A 205 49.96 2.34 -9.82
N LEU A 206 49.25 3.45 -10.06
CA LEU A 206 49.04 4.55 -9.09
C LEU A 206 48.02 4.24 -7.98
N GLY A 207 47.57 2.99 -7.85
CA GLY A 207 46.68 2.57 -6.75
C GLY A 207 45.30 3.24 -6.75
N TYR A 208 44.83 3.72 -7.90
CA TYR A 208 43.50 4.31 -8.03
C TYR A 208 42.42 3.28 -7.69
N LYS A 209 41.38 3.77 -7.02
CA LYS A 209 40.29 2.93 -6.48
C LYS A 209 39.17 2.67 -7.50
N GLY A 210 39.24 3.30 -8.66
CA GLY A 210 38.13 3.31 -9.62
C GLY A 210 36.99 4.23 -9.17
N ILE A 211 35.97 4.35 -10.01
CA ILE A 211 34.76 5.11 -9.70
C ILE A 211 33.88 4.32 -8.72
N ILE A 212 33.81 3.00 -8.89
CA ILE A 212 33.14 2.07 -7.96
C ILE A 212 34.03 0.86 -7.65
N GLN A 213 33.88 0.35 -6.43
CA GLN A 213 34.59 -0.85 -5.95
C GLN A 213 33.89 -2.15 -6.36
N ASN A 214 32.55 -2.13 -6.42
CA ASN A 214 31.71 -3.27 -6.81
C ASN A 214 30.38 -2.75 -7.38
N GLU A 215 29.62 -3.64 -8.02
CA GLU A 215 28.37 -3.29 -8.70
C GLU A 215 27.24 -2.89 -7.75
N GLU A 216 27.31 -3.31 -6.48
CA GLU A 216 26.34 -2.97 -5.44
C GLU A 216 26.65 -1.66 -4.71
N ALA A 217 27.69 -0.95 -5.12
CA ALA A 217 28.15 0.26 -4.45
C ALA A 217 27.04 1.32 -4.38
N ASN A 218 26.88 1.90 -3.19
CA ASN A 218 25.94 3.00 -2.93
C ASN A 218 26.60 4.38 -2.94
N GLN A 219 27.91 4.43 -3.19
CA GLN A 219 28.71 5.64 -3.25
C GLN A 219 29.85 5.44 -4.25
N VAL A 220 30.38 6.55 -4.78
CA VAL A 220 31.61 6.54 -5.58
C VAL A 220 32.84 6.38 -4.68
N SER A 221 33.95 5.89 -5.24
CA SER A 221 35.20 5.65 -4.50
C SER A 221 36.20 6.77 -4.72
N LEU A 222 36.67 7.40 -3.63
CA LEU A 222 37.72 8.42 -3.69
C LEU A 222 39.11 7.79 -3.68
N SER A 223 40.01 8.37 -4.47
CA SER A 223 41.41 7.95 -4.62
C SER A 223 42.37 8.98 -4.05
N SER A 224 43.50 8.53 -3.52
CA SER A 224 44.63 9.41 -3.24
C SER A 224 45.35 9.71 -4.54
N ILE A 225 45.46 10.99 -4.91
CA ILE A 225 46.07 11.41 -6.18
C ILE A 225 47.48 11.96 -5.91
N PRO A 226 48.53 11.40 -6.55
CA PRO A 226 49.88 11.92 -6.45
C PRO A 226 49.99 13.40 -6.87
N LYS A 227 50.96 14.13 -6.31
CA LYS A 227 51.21 15.52 -6.67
C LYS A 227 51.65 15.61 -8.14
N GLY A 228 51.05 16.53 -8.89
CA GLY A 228 51.40 16.80 -10.29
C GLY A 228 50.47 16.15 -11.33
N GLU A 229 49.60 15.23 -10.91
CA GLU A 229 48.58 14.64 -11.78
C GLU A 229 47.56 15.70 -12.23
N LYS A 230 47.10 15.58 -13.49
CA LYS A 230 46.10 16.48 -14.06
C LYS A 230 44.76 15.76 -14.20
N SER A 231 43.68 16.44 -13.83
CA SER A 231 42.35 15.89 -14.04
C SER A 231 42.03 15.84 -15.54
N VAL A 232 41.42 14.74 -15.97
CA VAL A 232 40.98 14.50 -17.35
C VAL A 232 39.55 14.97 -17.59
N ALA A 233 38.74 15.07 -16.52
CA ALA A 233 37.36 15.52 -16.59
C ALA A 233 36.82 15.95 -15.22
N PHE A 234 35.66 16.60 -15.23
CA PHE A 234 34.83 16.82 -14.04
C PHE A 234 33.56 16.00 -14.14
N MET A 235 33.20 15.31 -13.06
CA MET A 235 32.05 14.41 -12.99
C MET A 235 31.07 14.88 -11.94
N PHE A 236 29.78 14.92 -12.31
CA PHE A 236 28.67 15.01 -11.38
C PHE A 236 28.07 13.62 -11.14
N CYS A 237 27.92 13.21 -9.88
CA CYS A 237 27.21 12.00 -9.48
C CYS A 237 25.96 12.38 -8.67
N ASN A 238 24.78 12.09 -9.22
CA ASN A 238 23.51 12.37 -8.57
C ASN A 238 23.13 11.26 -7.57
N LEU A 239 23.79 11.28 -6.41
CA LEU A 239 23.58 10.30 -5.34
C LEU A 239 22.13 10.29 -4.81
N ASP A 240 21.47 11.46 -4.78
CA ASP A 240 20.09 11.57 -4.33
C ASP A 240 19.15 10.81 -5.30
N ALA A 241 19.31 11.01 -6.62
CA ALA A 241 18.53 10.30 -7.63
C ALA A 241 18.81 8.78 -7.63
N TYR A 242 20.06 8.35 -7.43
CA TYR A 242 20.39 6.93 -7.31
C TYR A 242 19.75 6.29 -6.08
N SER A 243 19.74 6.99 -4.94
CA SER A 243 19.09 6.55 -3.71
C SER A 243 17.58 6.38 -3.89
N THR A 244 16.92 7.38 -4.50
CA THR A 244 15.50 7.28 -4.88
C THR A 244 15.24 6.10 -5.80
N TYR A 245 16.04 5.92 -6.86
CA TYR A 245 15.93 4.78 -7.76
C TYR A 245 16.07 3.43 -7.04
N CYS A 246 17.04 3.28 -6.14
CA CYS A 246 17.24 2.02 -5.40
C CYS A 246 16.03 1.67 -4.51
N LYS A 247 15.41 2.69 -3.90
CA LYS A 247 14.17 2.52 -3.14
C LYS A 247 13.03 2.08 -4.06
N ASP A 248 12.81 2.80 -5.15
CA ASP A 248 11.72 2.54 -6.09
C ASP A 248 11.87 1.15 -6.76
N TYR A 249 13.09 0.77 -7.15
CA TYR A 249 13.42 -0.55 -7.71
C TYR A 249 13.03 -1.67 -6.74
N ARG A 250 13.42 -1.55 -5.47
CA ARG A 250 13.11 -2.56 -4.44
C ARG A 250 11.60 -2.66 -4.20
N GLU A 251 10.92 -1.52 -4.08
CA GLU A 251 9.47 -1.48 -3.89
C GLU A 251 8.68 -1.98 -5.11
N TYR A 252 9.21 -1.79 -6.31
CA TYR A 252 8.63 -2.30 -7.55
C TYR A 252 8.77 -3.81 -7.64
N TRP A 253 9.98 -4.34 -7.50
CA TRP A 253 10.22 -5.78 -7.65
C TRP A 253 9.65 -6.61 -6.51
N LYS A 254 9.58 -6.07 -5.28
CA LYS A 254 8.78 -6.66 -4.20
C LYS A 254 7.30 -6.73 -4.57
N TRP A 255 6.75 -5.66 -5.13
CA TRP A 255 5.38 -5.67 -5.64
C TRP A 255 5.20 -6.69 -6.76
N VAL A 256 6.15 -6.82 -7.70
CA VAL A 256 6.09 -7.83 -8.77
C VAL A 256 6.08 -9.25 -8.20
N SER A 257 6.88 -9.56 -7.18
CA SER A 257 6.90 -10.91 -6.57
C SER A 257 5.65 -11.23 -5.75
N GLU A 258 4.99 -10.21 -5.18
CA GLU A 258 3.82 -10.37 -4.30
C GLU A 258 2.48 -10.08 -5.01
N ARG A 259 2.49 -9.65 -6.28
CA ARG A 259 1.26 -9.23 -6.96
C ARG A 259 0.36 -10.43 -7.28
N ASN A 260 -0.94 -10.19 -7.20
CA ASN A 260 -1.94 -11.08 -7.75
C ASN A 260 -1.98 -10.91 -9.28
N GLU A 261 -1.62 -11.96 -10.03
CA GLU A 261 -1.51 -11.91 -11.49
C GLU A 261 -2.85 -11.67 -12.19
N ASP A 262 -3.94 -12.28 -11.70
CA ASP A 262 -5.28 -12.07 -12.26
C ASP A 262 -5.70 -10.60 -12.18
N ARG A 263 -5.46 -9.96 -11.03
CA ARG A 263 -5.73 -8.54 -10.80
C ARG A 263 -4.88 -7.65 -11.72
N TYR A 264 -3.63 -8.02 -11.95
CA TYR A 264 -2.75 -7.30 -12.87
C TYR A 264 -3.21 -7.43 -14.33
N ASN A 265 -3.59 -8.64 -14.74
CA ASN A 265 -4.07 -8.92 -16.10
C ASN A 265 -5.40 -8.21 -16.38
N VAL A 266 -6.34 -8.20 -15.44
CA VAL A 266 -7.59 -7.42 -15.57
C VAL A 266 -7.28 -5.94 -15.80
N ASN A 267 -6.44 -5.34 -14.95
CA ASN A 267 -6.10 -3.92 -15.05
C ASN A 267 -5.36 -3.56 -16.37
N GLN A 268 -4.52 -4.46 -16.90
CA GLN A 268 -3.90 -4.27 -18.22
C GLN A 268 -4.90 -4.44 -19.36
N ASN A 269 -5.77 -5.44 -19.30
CA ASN A 269 -6.65 -5.82 -20.40
C ASN A 269 -7.73 -4.78 -20.68
N HIS A 270 -8.30 -4.14 -19.64
CA HIS A 270 -9.35 -3.14 -19.86
C HIS A 270 -8.80 -1.74 -20.23
N GLY A 271 -7.49 -1.49 -20.09
CA GLY A 271 -6.83 -0.28 -20.58
C GLY A 271 -7.26 1.05 -19.93
N GLN A 272 -8.10 1.02 -18.90
CA GLN A 272 -8.66 2.23 -18.26
C GLN A 272 -7.70 2.92 -17.29
N ASN A 273 -6.49 2.37 -17.10
CA ASN A 273 -5.47 2.95 -16.23
C ASN A 273 -6.01 3.27 -14.82
N TYR A 274 -6.68 2.31 -14.16
CA TYR A 274 -7.02 2.33 -12.73
C TYR A 274 -7.29 0.92 -12.21
N ASP A 275 -7.20 0.71 -10.88
CA ASP A 275 -7.57 -0.56 -10.27
C ASP A 275 -9.10 -0.72 -10.12
N SER A 276 -9.69 -1.54 -10.98
CA SER A 276 -11.15 -1.72 -11.06
C SER A 276 -11.77 -2.30 -9.79
N LYS A 277 -11.08 -3.23 -9.12
CA LYS A 277 -11.53 -3.85 -7.85
C LYS A 277 -11.62 -2.81 -6.74
N ASN A 278 -10.60 -1.97 -6.57
CA ASN A 278 -10.62 -0.91 -5.56
C ASN A 278 -11.72 0.12 -5.85
N MET A 279 -11.93 0.49 -7.12
CA MET A 279 -12.97 1.44 -7.47
C MET A 279 -14.38 0.88 -7.27
N MET A 280 -14.62 -0.39 -7.60
CA MET A 280 -15.88 -1.07 -7.23
C MET A 280 -16.08 -1.02 -5.71
N HIS A 281 -15.03 -1.31 -4.93
CA HIS A 281 -15.10 -1.25 -3.48
C HIS A 281 -15.42 0.18 -2.98
N THR A 282 -14.85 1.22 -3.59
CA THR A 282 -15.18 2.62 -3.31
C THR A 282 -16.66 2.88 -3.51
N ILE A 283 -17.23 2.49 -4.65
CA ILE A 283 -18.65 2.68 -4.94
C ILE A 283 -19.52 1.94 -3.92
N ARG A 284 -19.20 0.68 -3.61
CA ARG A 284 -19.90 -0.11 -2.59
C ARG A 284 -19.90 0.57 -1.22
N LEU A 285 -18.76 1.07 -0.76
CA LEU A 285 -18.67 1.79 0.53
C LEU A 285 -19.56 3.04 0.55
N LEU A 286 -19.53 3.83 -0.53
CA LEU A 286 -20.38 5.01 -0.64
C LEU A 286 -21.87 4.63 -0.65
N GLN A 287 -22.24 3.54 -1.31
CA GLN A 287 -23.61 3.02 -1.29
C GLN A 287 -24.06 2.56 0.09
N SER A 288 -23.20 1.87 0.85
CA SER A 288 -23.50 1.50 2.24
C SER A 288 -23.67 2.74 3.13
N CYS A 289 -22.83 3.76 2.96
CA CYS A 289 -22.97 5.03 3.69
C CYS A 289 -24.29 5.75 3.35
N GLU A 290 -24.62 5.82 2.06
CA GLU A 290 -25.89 6.39 1.60
C GLU A 290 -27.10 5.62 2.20
N GLN A 291 -27.03 4.28 2.22
CA GLN A 291 -28.07 3.45 2.81
C GLN A 291 -28.27 3.73 4.31
N ILE A 292 -27.18 3.87 5.07
CA ILE A 292 -27.23 4.21 6.50
C ILE A 292 -28.04 5.48 6.70
N PHE A 293 -27.77 6.54 5.93
CA PHE A 293 -28.51 7.80 6.09
C PHE A 293 -29.93 7.76 5.53
N LYS A 294 -30.20 6.95 4.50
CA LYS A 294 -31.54 6.77 3.93
C LYS A 294 -32.48 5.98 4.83
N THR A 295 -31.95 4.95 5.51
CA THR A 295 -32.77 3.91 6.14
C THR A 295 -32.53 3.76 7.64
N ASN A 296 -31.52 4.44 8.19
CA ASN A 296 -31.03 4.24 9.56
C ASN A 296 -30.65 2.78 9.85
N SER A 297 -30.22 2.05 8.82
CA SER A 297 -29.82 0.63 8.91
C SER A 297 -28.64 0.34 7.96
N LEU A 298 -27.91 -0.74 8.22
CA LEU A 298 -26.84 -1.23 7.35
C LEU A 298 -27.17 -2.63 6.87
N ASN A 299 -27.39 -2.79 5.56
CA ASN A 299 -27.53 -4.10 4.93
C ASN A 299 -26.29 -4.42 4.12
N ILE A 300 -25.80 -5.65 4.27
CA ILE A 300 -24.58 -6.10 3.60
C ILE A 300 -24.86 -6.64 2.20
N ARG A 301 -26.03 -7.23 1.94
CA ARG A 301 -26.32 -7.75 0.59
C ARG A 301 -26.55 -6.58 -0.37
N VAL A 302 -25.82 -6.52 -1.48
CA VAL A 302 -26.04 -5.49 -2.49
C VAL A 302 -27.20 -5.86 -3.42
N GLU A 303 -27.93 -4.85 -3.88
CA GLU A 303 -29.03 -5.02 -4.85
C GLU A 303 -28.54 -4.82 -6.30
N ASN A 304 -27.53 -3.98 -6.51
CA ASN A 304 -26.97 -3.63 -7.83
C ASN A 304 -25.75 -4.49 -8.21
N ARG A 305 -25.85 -5.82 -8.01
CA ARG A 305 -24.76 -6.77 -8.23
C ARG A 305 -24.10 -6.62 -9.60
N ASP A 306 -24.91 -6.57 -10.66
CA ASP A 306 -24.39 -6.56 -12.04
C ASP A 306 -23.60 -5.29 -12.34
N GLU A 307 -24.07 -4.13 -11.87
CA GLU A 307 -23.36 -2.86 -12.02
C GLU A 307 -22.00 -2.88 -11.29
N LEU A 308 -21.94 -3.38 -10.05
CA LEU A 308 -20.69 -3.47 -9.30
C LEU A 308 -19.70 -4.44 -9.97
N LEU A 309 -20.19 -5.56 -10.52
CA LEU A 309 -19.34 -6.49 -11.27
C LEU A 309 -18.88 -5.92 -12.61
N ASP A 310 -19.70 -5.11 -13.28
CA ASP A 310 -19.34 -4.40 -14.50
C ASP A 310 -18.22 -3.38 -14.26
N ILE A 311 -18.29 -2.65 -13.13
CA ILE A 311 -17.20 -1.79 -12.66
C ILE A 311 -15.96 -2.63 -12.32
N LYS A 312 -16.11 -3.76 -11.61
CA LYS A 312 -15.00 -4.66 -11.24
C LYS A 312 -14.31 -5.26 -12.48
N ALA A 313 -15.07 -5.54 -13.54
CA ALA A 313 -14.55 -6.03 -14.82
C ALA A 313 -13.75 -4.96 -15.59
N GLY A 314 -13.88 -3.68 -15.23
CA GLY A 314 -13.20 -2.57 -15.89
C GLY A 314 -13.92 -2.07 -17.14
N ASN A 315 -15.20 -2.41 -17.31
CA ASN A 315 -16.01 -1.95 -18.45
C ASN A 315 -16.40 -0.47 -18.35
N TRP A 316 -16.23 0.14 -17.17
CA TRP A 316 -16.48 1.55 -16.95
C TRP A 316 -15.20 2.36 -17.13
N SER A 317 -15.30 3.54 -17.73
CA SER A 317 -14.20 4.48 -17.72
C SER A 317 -13.99 5.06 -16.33
N TYR A 318 -12.75 5.46 -16.03
CA TYR A 318 -12.42 6.11 -14.75
C TYR A 318 -13.34 7.31 -14.48
N ASP A 319 -13.59 8.14 -15.50
CA ASP A 319 -14.44 9.33 -15.40
C ASP A 319 -15.90 8.97 -15.06
N ASN A 320 -16.43 7.90 -15.66
CA ASN A 320 -17.79 7.44 -15.36
C ASN A 320 -17.90 6.92 -13.91
N VAL A 321 -16.90 6.18 -13.43
CA VAL A 321 -16.88 5.71 -12.03
C VAL A 321 -16.76 6.89 -11.06
N MET A 322 -15.92 7.87 -11.37
CA MET A 322 -15.77 9.08 -10.55
C MET A 322 -17.04 9.91 -10.52
N LYS A 323 -17.72 10.10 -11.65
CA LYS A 323 -19.01 10.79 -11.73
C LYS A 323 -20.08 10.09 -10.86
N LYS A 324 -20.08 8.75 -10.83
CA LYS A 324 -20.96 7.98 -9.94
C LYS A 324 -20.60 8.20 -8.47
N ALA A 325 -19.31 8.17 -8.11
CA ALA A 325 -18.84 8.44 -6.76
C ALA A 325 -19.24 9.85 -6.28
N GLU A 326 -19.08 10.87 -7.14
CA GLU A 326 -19.49 12.25 -6.86
C GLU A 326 -21.00 12.37 -6.63
N GLY A 327 -21.82 11.68 -7.46
CA GLY A 327 -23.26 11.63 -7.27
C GLY A 327 -23.66 10.99 -5.94
N LEU A 328 -22.99 9.89 -5.54
CA LEU A 328 -23.21 9.26 -4.24
C LEU A 328 -22.82 10.18 -3.09
N ILE A 329 -21.70 10.91 -3.19
CA ILE A 329 -21.28 11.89 -2.18
C ILE A 329 -22.34 12.98 -2.01
N GLN A 330 -22.87 13.54 -3.10
CA GLN A 330 -23.93 14.54 -3.05
C GLN A 330 -25.20 13.99 -2.39
N SER A 331 -25.56 12.74 -2.69
CA SER A 331 -26.69 12.06 -2.06
C SER A 331 -26.47 11.85 -0.56
N ILE A 332 -25.29 11.38 -0.15
CA ILE A 332 -24.89 11.23 1.26
C ILE A 332 -25.00 12.57 1.98
N GLU A 333 -24.50 13.66 1.40
CA GLU A 333 -24.61 15.01 1.98
C GLU A 333 -26.06 15.42 2.23
N TYR A 334 -26.93 15.19 1.25
CA TYR A 334 -28.35 15.47 1.37
C TYR A 334 -28.98 14.66 2.51
N TYR A 335 -28.85 13.32 2.50
CA TYR A 335 -29.48 12.48 3.53
C TYR A 335 -28.87 12.68 4.92
N HIS A 336 -27.57 12.94 5.01
CA HIS A 336 -26.92 13.33 6.26
C HIS A 336 -27.53 14.61 6.85
N SER A 337 -27.81 15.62 6.02
CA SER A 337 -28.37 16.89 6.49
C SER A 337 -29.77 16.78 7.11
N ILE A 338 -30.55 15.77 6.68
CA ILE A 338 -31.91 15.50 7.18
C ILE A 338 -31.97 14.28 8.12
N SER A 339 -30.83 13.65 8.43
CA SER A 339 -30.79 12.42 9.21
C SER A 339 -31.12 12.67 10.68
N THR A 340 -31.87 11.71 11.25
CA THR A 340 -32.18 11.64 12.69
C THR A 340 -31.16 10.84 13.49
N LEU A 341 -30.10 10.32 12.85
CA LEU A 341 -29.03 9.62 13.56
C LEU A 341 -28.32 10.58 14.52
N PRO A 342 -27.83 10.08 15.68
CA PRO A 342 -27.06 10.90 16.59
C PRO A 342 -25.73 11.34 15.94
N GLU A 343 -25.12 12.41 16.44
CA GLU A 343 -23.81 12.87 15.94
C GLU A 343 -22.74 11.77 16.16
N TYR A 344 -22.75 11.14 17.33
CA TYR A 344 -21.83 10.07 17.73
C TYR A 344 -22.58 8.89 18.35
N PRO A 345 -21.99 7.68 18.34
CA PRO A 345 -22.54 6.55 19.10
C PRO A 345 -22.58 6.86 20.59
N ASP A 346 -23.54 6.29 21.32
CA ASP A 346 -23.60 6.41 22.78
C ASP A 346 -22.50 5.56 23.42
N LEU A 347 -21.38 6.21 23.72
CA LEU A 347 -20.19 5.56 24.26
C LEU A 347 -20.45 4.96 25.65
N GLU A 348 -21.28 5.60 26.47
CA GLU A 348 -21.58 5.11 27.82
C GLU A 348 -22.41 3.83 27.75
N LYS A 349 -23.48 3.84 26.94
CA LYS A 349 -24.32 2.67 26.70
C LYS A 349 -23.53 1.49 26.14
N THR A 350 -22.78 1.72 25.07
CA THR A 350 -22.01 0.65 24.40
C THR A 350 -20.87 0.11 25.28
N THR A 351 -20.29 0.94 26.15
CA THR A 351 -19.32 0.49 27.16
C THR A 351 -19.98 -0.37 28.24
N LYS A 352 -21.19 -0.01 28.71
CA LYS A 352 -21.96 -0.84 29.65
C LYS A 352 -22.27 -2.22 29.06
N ILE A 353 -22.66 -2.29 27.78
CA ILE A 353 -22.88 -3.56 27.07
C ILE A 353 -21.59 -4.40 27.05
N LEU A 354 -20.43 -3.79 26.76
CA LEU A 354 -19.15 -4.50 26.80
C LEU A 354 -18.82 -5.04 28.19
N VAL A 355 -19.09 -4.26 29.25
CA VAL A 355 -18.90 -4.70 30.64
C VAL A 355 -19.78 -5.91 30.93
N GLU A 356 -21.07 -5.87 30.56
CA GLU A 356 -22.00 -6.99 30.72
C GLU A 356 -21.51 -8.26 30.00
N ILE A 357 -21.04 -8.13 28.76
CA ILE A 357 -20.44 -9.25 28.02
C ILE A 357 -19.27 -9.84 28.79
N ARG A 358 -18.35 -8.99 29.29
CA ARG A 358 -17.16 -9.44 30.04
C ARG A 358 -17.51 -10.09 31.37
N GLU A 359 -18.48 -9.55 32.10
CA GLU A 359 -18.97 -10.18 33.33
C GLU A 359 -19.52 -11.58 33.05
N ASN A 360 -20.23 -11.78 31.93
CA ASN A 360 -20.68 -13.12 31.55
C ASN A 360 -19.54 -14.06 31.12
N LEU A 361 -18.51 -13.55 30.44
CA LEU A 361 -17.38 -14.35 29.96
C LEU A 361 -16.41 -14.79 31.07
N TYR A 362 -16.27 -13.99 32.13
CA TYR A 362 -15.29 -14.20 33.21
C TYR A 362 -15.91 -14.65 34.54
N LYS A 363 -17.18 -15.08 34.50
CA LYS A 363 -17.91 -15.71 35.60
C LYS A 363 -17.20 -16.94 36.14
#